data_AF-A0A9W7YM38-F1
#
_entry.id   AF-A0A9W7YM38-F1
#
_cell.length_a   1.000
_cell.length_b   1.000
_cell.length_c   1.000
_cell.angle_alpha   90.00
_cell.angle_beta   90.00
_cell.angle_gamma   90.00
#
_symmetry.space_group_name_H-M   'P 1'
#
loop_
_entity.id
_entity.type
_entity.pdbx_description
1 polymer ?
#
loop_
_entity_poly.entity_id
_entity_poly.type
_entity_poly.pdbx_seq_one_letter_code
_entity_poly.pdbx_strand_id
1 'polypeptide(L)'
;RLGRILRAKRRVDEGFNAFFYSLVSKDTHEMLYSAKRQQFLIDQGYSFKVITQLEGMADCPDLAYGDVESQKKLLHTVKMVSESAASLDEEGAGAIKSKGGVRRNAGSLKGLSGASNMAYMETGRGGRRAAAREPVEHHPMFKRHYGKK
;
A
#
# COMPACT_ATOMS: atom_id res chain seq x y z
N ARG A 1 -1.73 1.07 8.50
CA ARG A 1 -0.68 0.40 9.33
C ARG A 1 -0.72 0.86 10.80
N LEU A 2 -1.07 2.12 11.12
CA LEU A 2 -1.11 2.62 12.51
C LEU A 2 -2.13 1.93 13.44
N GLY A 3 -3.38 1.77 12.98
CA GLY A 3 -4.47 1.19 13.77
C GLY A 3 -4.34 -0.30 14.13
N ARG A 4 -3.18 -0.92 13.85
CA ARG A 4 -2.82 -2.26 14.35
C ARG A 4 -1.86 -2.18 15.54
N ILE A 5 -0.99 -1.17 15.57
CA ILE A 5 0.02 -0.97 16.61
C ILE A 5 -0.61 -0.32 17.86
N LEU A 6 -1.65 0.50 17.65
CA LEU A 6 -2.38 1.20 18.72
C LEU A 6 -3.60 0.43 19.26
N ARG A 7 -3.75 -0.86 18.91
CA ARG A 7 -4.85 -1.67 19.44
C ARG A 7 -4.58 -2.01 20.90
N ALA A 8 -5.64 -2.05 21.69
CA ALA A 8 -5.58 -2.54 23.07
C ALA A 8 -4.87 -3.91 23.11
N LYS A 9 -3.84 -4.01 23.97
CA LYS A 9 -3.10 -5.25 24.17
C LYS A 9 -3.81 -6.08 25.22
N ARG A 10 -3.89 -7.39 25.00
CA ARG A 10 -4.71 -8.33 25.79
C ARG A 10 -4.30 -8.50 27.26
N ARG A 11 -3.17 -7.93 27.66
CA ARG A 11 -2.74 -7.86 29.07
C ARG A 11 -3.08 -6.46 29.57
N VAL A 12 -4.12 -6.39 30.39
CA VAL A 12 -4.61 -5.16 31.03
C VAL A 12 -3.96 -5.08 32.40
N ASP A 13 -2.63 -5.01 32.41
CA ASP A 13 -1.91 -4.60 33.60
C ASP A 13 -1.96 -3.06 33.61
N GLU A 14 -2.32 -2.47 34.75
CA GLU A 14 -2.43 -1.01 34.90
C GLU A 14 -1.11 -0.33 34.49
N GLY A 15 -1.12 0.44 33.39
CA GLY A 15 0.05 1.23 32.95
C GLY A 15 0.52 1.06 31.51
N PHE A 16 -0.16 0.28 30.66
CA PHE A 16 0.25 0.16 29.25
C PHE A 16 -0.08 1.41 28.41
N ASN A 17 0.90 2.30 28.28
CA ASN A 17 0.89 3.43 27.36
C ASN A 17 1.72 3.11 26.11
N ALA A 18 1.17 3.36 24.92
CA ALA A 18 1.87 3.20 23.65
C ALA A 18 2.16 4.57 23.05
N PHE A 19 3.40 4.78 22.59
CA PHE A 19 3.83 6.01 21.95
C PHE A 19 4.16 5.76 20.48
N PHE A 20 3.77 6.70 19.62
CA PHE A 20 4.10 6.69 18.21
C PHE A 20 4.78 8.02 17.85
N TYR A 21 5.98 7.94 17.28
CA TYR A 21 6.76 9.09 16.85
C TYR A 21 6.81 9.16 15.33
N SER A 22 6.65 10.37 14.80
CA SER A 22 6.90 10.70 13.40
C SER A 22 7.90 11.85 13.38
N LEU A 23 9.05 11.62 12.75
CA LEU A 23 10.01 12.69 12.48
C LEU A 23 9.56 13.42 11.21
N VAL A 24 9.64 14.75 11.24
CA VAL A 24 9.18 15.61 10.15
C VAL A 24 10.23 16.68 9.93
N SER A 25 10.69 16.81 8.69
CA SER A 25 11.67 17.84 8.32
C SER A 25 10.97 19.20 8.22
N LYS A 26 11.50 20.20 8.94
CA LYS A 26 10.99 21.58 8.89
C LYS A 26 11.14 22.15 7.47
N ASP A 27 10.24 23.05 7.11
CA ASP A 27 10.23 23.78 5.83
C ASP A 27 10.18 22.87 4.58
N THR A 28 9.61 21.68 4.73
CA THR A 28 9.36 20.74 3.62
C THR A 28 7.89 20.44 3.46
N HIS A 29 7.52 19.82 2.33
CA HIS A 29 6.16 19.33 2.09
C HIS A 29 5.68 18.34 3.18
N GLU A 30 6.58 17.68 3.92
CA GLU A 30 6.24 16.76 5.01
C GLU A 30 5.42 17.44 6.12
N MET A 31 5.64 18.74 6.35
CA MET A 31 4.86 19.50 7.34
C MET A 31 3.39 19.60 6.97
N LEU A 32 3.08 19.85 5.69
CA LEU A 32 1.70 19.96 5.20
C LEU A 32 0.95 18.63 5.35
N TYR A 33 1.61 17.51 5.06
CA TYR A 33 1.03 16.17 5.25
C TYR A 33 0.85 15.84 6.74
N SER A 34 1.78 16.29 7.58
CA SER A 34 1.72 16.11 9.03
C SER A 34 0.52 16.82 9.65
N ALA A 35 0.15 18.01 9.19
CA ALA A 35 -1.03 18.73 9.67
C ALA A 35 -2.34 17.95 9.41
N LYS A 36 -2.52 17.42 8.18
CA LYS A 36 -3.68 16.57 7.87
C LYS A 36 -3.70 15.30 8.72
N ARG A 37 -2.51 14.75 9.00
CA ARG A 37 -2.35 13.54 9.81
C ARG A 37 -2.64 13.78 11.29
N GLN A 38 -2.26 14.94 11.82
CA GLN A 38 -2.63 15.37 13.16
C GLN A 38 -4.16 15.43 13.30
N GLN A 39 -4.85 16.10 12.37
CA GLN A 39 -6.31 16.18 12.38
C GLN A 39 -6.93 14.78 12.40
N PHE A 40 -6.49 13.89 11.51
CA PHE A 40 -6.96 12.51 11.47
C PHE A 40 -6.74 11.75 12.78
N LEU A 41 -5.61 11.95 13.48
CA LEU A 41 -5.34 11.27 14.75
C LEU A 41 -6.23 11.78 15.88
N ILE A 42 -6.46 13.09 15.91
CA ILE A 42 -7.37 13.75 16.87
C ILE A 42 -8.80 13.27 16.65
N ASP A 43 -9.26 13.22 15.40
CA ASP A 43 -10.60 12.76 15.03
C ASP A 43 -10.84 11.29 15.42
N GLN A 44 -9.78 10.48 15.50
CA GLN A 44 -9.83 9.08 15.95
C GLN A 44 -9.70 8.92 17.48
N GLY A 45 -9.58 10.02 18.22
CA GLY A 45 -9.51 10.02 19.69
C GLY A 45 -8.12 9.73 20.26
N TYR A 46 -7.05 9.84 19.47
CA TYR A 46 -5.68 9.70 19.99
C TYR A 46 -5.17 11.01 20.59
N SER A 47 -4.40 10.90 21.68
CA SER A 47 -3.61 12.02 22.21
C SER A 47 -2.45 12.34 21.27
N PHE A 48 -2.25 13.63 20.97
CA PHE A 48 -1.21 14.10 20.06
C PHE A 48 -0.45 15.27 20.68
N LYS A 49 0.88 15.21 20.65
CA LYS A 49 1.78 16.26 21.14
C LYS A 49 2.83 16.56 20.08
N VAL A 50 2.98 17.83 19.73
CA VAL A 50 4.09 18.31 18.89
C VAL A 50 5.27 18.64 19.78
N ILE A 51 6.44 18.07 19.45
CA ILE A 51 7.70 18.30 20.16
C ILE A 51 8.67 18.94 19.16
N THR A 52 9.07 20.18 19.43
CA THR A 52 9.98 20.94 18.56
C THR A 52 11.45 20.70 18.88
N GLN A 53 11.75 20.46 20.15
CA GLN A 53 13.07 20.16 20.69
C GLN A 53 12.91 19.07 21.73
N LEU A 54 13.78 18.07 21.67
CA LEU A 54 13.83 17.01 22.66
C LEU A 54 14.76 17.44 23.79
N GLU A 55 14.22 17.56 25.00
CA GLU A 55 15.00 17.88 26.20
C GLU A 55 16.12 16.84 26.41
N GLY A 56 17.32 17.31 26.77
CA GLY A 56 18.50 16.47 27.00
C GLY A 56 19.21 15.98 25.73
N MET A 57 18.74 16.31 24.52
CA MET A 57 19.41 15.86 23.29
C MET A 57 20.80 16.48 23.09
N ALA A 58 21.05 17.68 23.62
CA ALA A 58 22.35 18.34 23.57
C ALA A 58 23.38 17.70 24.51
N ASP A 59 22.91 17.08 25.60
CA ASP A 59 23.76 16.50 26.64
C ASP A 59 24.10 15.03 26.36
N CYS A 60 23.60 14.48 25.24
CA CYS A 60 23.86 13.11 24.81
C CYS A 60 25.19 13.03 24.02
N PRO A 61 26.27 12.46 24.59
CA PRO A 61 27.58 12.44 23.94
C PRO A 61 27.68 11.46 22.76
N ASP A 62 26.76 10.50 22.65
CA ASP A 62 26.75 9.44 21.63
C ASP A 62 25.79 9.73 20.46
N LEU A 63 25.60 11.00 20.12
CA LEU A 63 24.75 11.37 19.00
C LEU A 63 25.52 11.24 17.67
N ALA A 64 25.06 10.34 16.81
CA ALA A 64 25.60 10.21 15.46
C ALA A 64 25.44 11.52 14.68
N TYR A 65 26.46 11.84 13.88
CA TYR A 65 26.51 13.06 13.06
C TYR A 65 26.53 14.38 13.86
N GLY A 66 27.12 14.39 15.07
CA GLY A 66 27.30 15.62 15.86
C GLY A 66 28.25 16.63 15.22
N ASP A 67 29.27 16.15 14.52
CA ASP A 67 30.31 16.95 13.86
C ASP A 67 29.98 17.31 12.40
N VAL A 68 30.39 18.51 11.99
CA VAL A 68 30.14 19.05 10.64
C VAL A 68 30.79 18.21 9.55
N GLU A 69 31.93 17.56 9.85
CA GLU A 69 32.64 16.74 8.88
C GLU A 69 31.85 15.46 8.53
N SER A 70 31.32 14.74 9.52
CA SER A 70 30.48 13.55 9.28
C SER A 70 29.18 13.91 8.56
N GLN A 71 28.58 15.07 8.87
CA GLN A 71 27.42 15.59 8.14
C GLN A 71 27.73 15.87 6.66
N LYS A 72 28.88 16.49 6.35
CA LYS A 72 29.32 16.73 4.96
C LYS A 72 29.56 15.43 4.20
N LYS A 73 30.17 14.44 4.85
CA LYS A 73 30.37 13.10 4.27
C LYS A 73 29.02 12.45 3.92
N LEU A 74 28.05 12.49 4.83
CA LEU A 74 26.71 11.98 4.57
C LEU A 74 26.05 12.70 3.39
N LEU A 75 26.12 14.03 3.34
CA LEU A 75 25.54 14.82 2.26
C LEU A 75 26.15 14.45 0.90
N HIS A 76 27.48 14.28 0.83
CA HIS A 76 28.15 13.86 -0.39
C HIS A 76 27.67 12.47 -0.85
N THR A 77 27.56 11.52 0.07
CA THR A 77 27.03 10.19 -0.23
C THR A 77 25.59 10.24 -0.77
N VAL A 78 24.72 11.04 -0.15
CA VAL A 78 23.33 11.20 -0.60
C VAL A 78 23.26 11.83 -1.99
N LYS A 79 24.09 12.84 -2.29
CA LYS A 79 24.17 13.45 -3.62
C LYS A 79 24.58 12.45 -4.70
N MET A 80 25.65 11.68 -4.44
CA MET A 80 26.13 10.65 -5.36
C MET A 80 25.06 9.59 -5.65
N VAL A 81 24.30 9.17 -4.63
CA VAL A 81 23.19 8.21 -4.80
C VAL A 81 22.03 8.84 -5.58
N SER A 82 21.71 10.10 -5.33
CA SER A 82 20.65 10.80 -6.05
C SER A 82 20.99 11.00 -7.53
N GLU A 83 22.24 11.32 -7.85
CA GLU A 83 22.72 11.50 -9.23
C GLU A 83 22.73 10.17 -10.00
N SER A 84 23.17 9.08 -9.36
CA SER A 84 23.15 7.76 -10.00
C SER A 84 21.73 7.20 -10.19
N ALA A 85 20.83 7.43 -9.23
CA ALA A 85 19.42 7.05 -9.38
C ALA A 85 18.73 7.85 -10.50
N ALA A 86 19.02 9.15 -10.62
CA ALA A 86 18.50 9.98 -11.70
C ALA A 86 19.03 9.56 -13.10
N SER A 87 20.26 9.07 -13.19
CA SER A 87 20.82 8.56 -14.44
C SER A 87 20.13 7.29 -14.96
N LEU A 88 19.45 6.53 -14.10
CA LEU A 88 18.77 5.29 -14.48
C LEU A 88 17.37 5.54 -15.07
N ASP A 89 16.78 6.72 -14.86
CA ASP A 89 15.48 7.08 -15.43
C ASP A 89 15.58 7.59 -16.89
N GLU A 90 16.76 8.07 -17.33
CA GLU A 90 16.98 8.56 -18.70
C GLU A 90 17.14 7.44 -19.75
N GLU A 91 17.57 6.23 -19.35
CA GLU A 91 17.66 5.07 -20.28
C GLU A 91 16.35 4.28 -20.42
N GLY A 92 15.25 4.77 -19.86
CA GLY A 92 13.91 4.15 -19.92
C GLY A 92 12.90 4.84 -20.82
N ALA A 93 13.18 6.05 -21.32
CA ALA A 93 12.28 6.79 -22.22
C ALA A 93 12.43 6.35 -23.68
N GLY A 94 12.39 5.03 -23.92
CA GLY A 94 12.14 4.47 -25.24
C GLY A 94 10.77 4.91 -25.71
N ALA A 95 10.74 5.98 -26.50
CA ALA A 95 9.55 6.52 -27.13
C ALA A 95 8.73 5.42 -27.83
N ILE A 96 7.67 4.95 -27.17
CA ILE A 96 6.61 4.17 -27.82
C ILE A 96 5.88 5.15 -28.73
N LYS A 97 6.41 5.34 -29.95
CA LYS A 97 5.64 5.89 -31.06
C LYS A 97 4.48 4.94 -31.30
N SER A 98 3.31 5.29 -30.76
CA SER A 98 2.05 4.59 -30.99
C SER A 98 1.59 4.79 -32.45
N LYS A 99 2.26 4.14 -33.41
CA LYS A 99 1.65 3.76 -34.69
C LYS A 99 0.95 2.42 -34.48
N GLY A 100 -0.10 2.43 -33.66
CA GLY A 100 -0.90 1.26 -33.34
C GLY A 100 -2.25 1.33 -34.04
N GLY A 101 -2.32 0.87 -35.30
CA GLY A 101 -3.61 0.53 -35.89
C GLY A 101 -4.25 -0.59 -35.06
N VAL A 102 -5.49 -0.37 -34.59
CA VAL A 102 -6.23 -1.36 -33.81
C VAL A 102 -6.52 -2.58 -34.68
N ARG A 103 -5.73 -3.64 -34.53
CA ARG A 103 -6.03 -4.96 -35.10
C ARG A 103 -6.87 -5.74 -34.12
N ARG A 104 -8.17 -5.90 -34.43
CA ARG A 104 -9.07 -6.78 -33.69
C ARG A 104 -8.86 -8.22 -34.16
N ASN A 105 -8.11 -9.01 -33.39
CA ASN A 105 -8.10 -10.47 -33.58
C ASN A 105 -9.39 -11.05 -32.98
N ALA A 106 -10.17 -11.76 -33.79
CA ALA A 106 -11.36 -12.49 -33.34
C ALA A 106 -10.94 -13.73 -32.54
N GLY A 107 -10.62 -13.55 -31.26
CA GLY A 107 -10.36 -14.64 -30.33
C GLY A 107 -11.62 -15.00 -29.54
N SER A 108 -11.91 -16.29 -29.41
CA SER A 108 -12.95 -16.79 -28.49
C SER A 108 -12.57 -16.43 -27.04
N LEU A 109 -13.53 -15.91 -26.27
CA LEU A 109 -13.35 -15.45 -24.88
C LEU A 109 -12.71 -16.52 -23.97
N LYS A 110 -12.93 -17.80 -24.29
CA LYS A 110 -12.36 -18.96 -23.57
C LYS A 110 -10.83 -19.03 -23.68
N GLY A 111 -10.25 -18.62 -24.80
CA GLY A 111 -8.79 -18.59 -24.99
C GLY A 111 -8.11 -17.46 -24.23
N LEU A 112 -8.77 -16.32 -24.11
CA LEU A 112 -8.23 -15.14 -23.41
C LEU A 112 -8.24 -15.31 -21.88
N SER A 113 -9.17 -16.10 -21.33
CA SER A 113 -9.28 -16.34 -19.88
C SER A 113 -8.36 -17.45 -19.35
N GLY A 114 -7.52 -18.07 -20.19
CA GLY A 114 -6.66 -19.19 -19.79
C GLY A 114 -7.40 -20.49 -19.49
N ALA A 115 -8.73 -20.52 -19.64
CA ALA A 115 -9.59 -21.67 -19.35
C ALA A 115 -9.56 -22.77 -20.42
N SER A 116 -8.68 -22.68 -21.42
CA SER A 116 -8.53 -23.67 -22.50
C SER A 116 -8.11 -25.05 -21.97
N ASN A 117 -7.28 -25.11 -20.92
CA ASN A 117 -6.62 -26.35 -20.49
C ASN A 117 -7.22 -26.96 -19.21
N MET A 118 -8.31 -26.40 -18.68
CA MET A 118 -8.89 -26.85 -17.42
C MET A 118 -9.95 -27.92 -17.67
N ALA A 119 -9.53 -29.17 -17.91
CA ALA A 119 -10.41 -30.33 -17.90
C ALA A 119 -10.54 -30.85 -16.46
N TYR A 120 -11.70 -30.63 -15.84
CA TYR A 120 -12.00 -31.18 -14.52
C TYR A 120 -12.27 -32.68 -14.65
N MET A 121 -11.33 -33.52 -14.19
CA MET A 121 -11.57 -34.95 -14.00
C MET A 121 -12.07 -35.18 -12.58
N GLU A 122 -13.36 -35.50 -12.44
CA GLU A 122 -13.93 -35.89 -11.17
C GLU A 122 -13.68 -37.38 -10.94
N THR A 123 -12.83 -37.74 -9.98
CA THR A 123 -12.70 -39.14 -9.54
C THR A 123 -13.88 -39.47 -8.64
N GLY A 124 -14.85 -40.17 -9.21
CA GLY A 124 -16.05 -40.62 -8.51
C GLY A 124 -15.71 -41.50 -7.29
N ARG A 125 -15.93 -40.96 -6.10
CA ARG A 125 -16.20 -41.73 -4.89
C ARG A 125 -17.53 -41.30 -4.30
N GLY A 126 -18.50 -42.22 -4.36
CA GLY A 126 -19.72 -42.16 -3.56
C GLY A 126 -20.79 -41.26 -4.14
N GLY A 127 -21.83 -41.89 -4.70
CA GLY A 127 -22.92 -41.20 -5.35
C GLY A 127 -23.75 -40.30 -4.44
N ARG A 128 -24.42 -39.34 -5.07
CA ARG A 128 -25.77 -38.87 -4.72
C ARG A 128 -26.40 -38.24 -5.95
N ARG A 129 -27.64 -38.65 -6.19
CA ARG A 129 -28.50 -38.31 -7.33
C ARG A 129 -28.66 -36.78 -7.47
N ALA A 130 -28.83 -36.35 -8.72
CA ALA A 130 -29.25 -34.99 -9.08
C ALA A 130 -30.52 -34.61 -8.30
N ALA A 131 -30.36 -33.74 -7.30
CA ALA A 131 -31.48 -33.04 -6.68
C ALA A 131 -31.78 -31.80 -7.52
N ALA A 132 -32.99 -31.73 -8.05
CA ALA A 132 -33.53 -30.53 -8.69
C ALA A 132 -33.42 -29.36 -7.70
N ARG A 133 -32.62 -28.35 -8.05
CA ARG A 133 -32.42 -27.15 -7.25
C ARG A 133 -33.56 -26.18 -7.55
N GLU A 134 -34.32 -25.78 -6.53
CA GLU A 134 -35.41 -24.81 -6.71
C GLU A 134 -34.88 -23.45 -7.22
N PRO A 135 -35.67 -22.74 -8.05
CA PRO A 135 -35.26 -21.46 -8.62
C PRO A 135 -35.25 -20.38 -7.54
N VAL A 136 -34.05 -19.89 -7.19
CA VAL A 136 -33.90 -18.73 -6.29
C VAL A 136 -34.24 -17.47 -7.08
N GLU A 137 -35.20 -16.67 -6.60
CA GLU A 137 -35.55 -15.41 -7.23
C GLU A 137 -34.39 -14.40 -7.14
N HIS A 138 -33.84 -14.03 -8.30
CA HIS A 138 -32.80 -13.02 -8.39
C HIS A 138 -33.38 -11.60 -8.38
N HIS A 139 -32.64 -10.69 -7.74
CA HIS A 139 -32.95 -9.25 -7.69
C HIS A 139 -33.16 -8.68 -9.11
N PRO A 140 -34.15 -7.79 -9.31
CA PRO A 140 -34.63 -7.34 -10.64
C PRO A 140 -33.53 -6.78 -11.56
N MET A 141 -32.45 -6.25 -11.00
CA MET A 141 -31.27 -5.78 -11.75
C MET A 141 -30.57 -6.88 -12.56
N PHE A 142 -30.62 -8.15 -12.11
CA PHE A 142 -29.89 -9.25 -12.75
C PHE A 142 -30.71 -10.00 -13.80
N LYS A 143 -32.05 -9.83 -13.81
CA LYS A 143 -32.94 -10.45 -14.81
C LYS A 143 -32.65 -9.98 -16.23
N ARG A 144 -32.14 -8.75 -16.40
CA ARG A 144 -31.88 -8.14 -17.71
C ARG A 144 -30.73 -8.79 -18.50
N HIS A 145 -29.85 -9.54 -17.84
CA HIS A 145 -28.66 -10.12 -18.47
C HIS A 145 -28.70 -11.64 -18.64
N TYR A 146 -29.72 -12.33 -18.10
CA TYR A 146 -29.81 -13.79 -18.13
C TYR A 146 -30.73 -14.37 -19.22
N GLY A 147 -31.26 -13.53 -20.11
CA GLY A 147 -32.26 -13.96 -21.10
C GLY A 147 -31.92 -13.57 -22.53
N LYS A 148 -30.78 -14.00 -23.07
CA LYS A 148 -30.58 -14.16 -24.52
C LYS A 148 -29.76 -15.43 -24.78
N LYS A 149 -30.46 -16.50 -25.14
CA LYS A 149 -29.89 -17.60 -25.95
C LYS A 149 -29.83 -17.13 -27.39
#